data_AF-A0A9D4LBQ8-F1
#
_entry.id   AF-A0A9D4LBQ8-F1
#
_cell.length_a   1.000
_cell.length_b   1.000
_cell.length_c   1.000
_cell.angle_alpha   90.00
_cell.angle_beta   90.00
_cell.angle_gamma   90.00
#
_symmetry.space_group_name_H-M   'P 1'
#
loop_
_entity.id
_entity.type
_entity.pdbx_description
1 polymer ?
#
loop_
_entity_poly.entity_id
_entity_poly.type
_entity_poly.pdbx_seq_one_letter_code
_entity_poly.pdbx_strand_id
1 'polypeptide(L)'
;MNVITTSLVIWSIYCGVQTVEALTCLQCDYVVKPRHCETVLSCPDDDACFVERQTNTFGEEGYSLGCRAKSLCENSIASSSYCSQCCDRDVCNQAGCGEEGYPPQSGPVCYSCQNPLPEGRCHHVEVCRKGEMCRANGQDQFGTTLFTSGCISNEICGLQHTGVPVVGRSSPLQLPITRSHGPHDCNHCCDADLCNTYCVGTTILPNGFLIKAIFDSDQLNHIDNGTRVVRGADWDWGDQDSGGPGTVDTWYLGNRTSLQVVVTWDRDGHHNSYRVGAEGKYDLYILADGQ
;
A
#
# COMPACT_ATOMS: atom_id res chain seq x y z
N MET A 1 -26.25 -58.52 -13.31
CA MET A 1 -26.46 -57.44 -12.33
C MET A 1 -25.24 -56.53 -12.42
N ASN A 2 -25.36 -55.41 -13.14
CA ASN A 2 -24.26 -54.46 -13.31
C ASN A 2 -24.40 -53.40 -12.22
N VAL A 3 -23.42 -53.35 -11.32
CA VAL A 3 -23.34 -52.32 -10.28
C VAL A 3 -22.76 -51.06 -10.92
N ILE A 4 -23.60 -50.04 -11.10
CA ILE A 4 -23.17 -48.71 -11.56
C ILE A 4 -22.61 -48.00 -10.33
N THR A 5 -21.29 -47.83 -10.28
CA THR A 5 -20.62 -46.98 -9.29
C THR A 5 -20.80 -45.53 -9.70
N THR A 6 -21.74 -44.83 -9.06
CA THR A 6 -21.91 -43.37 -9.21
C THR A 6 -20.87 -42.65 -8.36
N SER A 7 -19.81 -42.13 -8.99
CA SER A 7 -18.86 -41.23 -8.33
C SER A 7 -19.53 -39.88 -8.08
N LEU A 8 -19.72 -39.53 -6.81
CA LEU A 8 -20.12 -38.19 -6.37
C LEU A 8 -18.94 -37.25 -6.57
N VAL A 9 -19.00 -36.39 -7.59
CA VAL A 9 -18.06 -35.28 -7.75
C VAL A 9 -18.57 -34.14 -6.86
N ILE A 10 -18.02 -34.03 -5.66
CA ILE A 10 -18.23 -32.87 -4.79
C ILE A 10 -17.53 -31.69 -5.47
N TRP A 11 -18.31 -30.79 -6.07
CA TRP A 11 -17.81 -29.50 -6.49
C TRP A 11 -17.54 -28.69 -5.22
N SER A 12 -16.30 -28.72 -4.74
CA SER A 12 -15.82 -27.74 -3.77
C SER A 12 -15.95 -26.36 -4.41
N ILE A 13 -16.93 -25.58 -3.96
CA ILE A 13 -17.02 -24.15 -4.25
C ILE A 13 -15.82 -23.51 -3.55
N TYR A 14 -14.72 -23.38 -4.28
CA TYR A 14 -13.63 -22.48 -3.90
C TYR A 14 -14.20 -21.07 -3.98
N CYS A 15 -14.61 -20.52 -2.84
CA CYS A 15 -14.87 -19.09 -2.71
C CYS A 15 -13.50 -18.41 -2.69
N GLY A 16 -12.99 -18.05 -3.87
CA GLY A 16 -11.80 -17.20 -3.96
C GLY A 16 -12.16 -15.82 -3.41
N VAL A 17 -11.58 -15.46 -2.26
CA VAL A 17 -11.64 -14.09 -1.75
C VAL A 17 -10.81 -13.25 -2.70
N GLN A 18 -11.48 -12.46 -3.56
CA GLN A 18 -10.81 -11.44 -4.35
C GLN A 18 -10.47 -10.29 -3.39
N THR A 19 -9.19 -10.15 -3.03
CA THR A 19 -8.71 -8.96 -2.34
C THR A 19 -8.67 -7.82 -3.35
N VAL A 20 -9.65 -6.92 -3.28
CA VAL A 20 -9.68 -5.71 -4.11
C VAL A 20 -8.67 -4.72 -3.52
N GLU A 21 -7.74 -4.20 -4.33
CA GLU A 21 -6.90 -3.08 -3.88
C GLU A 21 -7.80 -1.89 -3.53
N ALA A 22 -7.60 -1.31 -2.35
CA ALA A 22 -8.44 -0.24 -1.86
C ALA A 22 -8.29 1.02 -2.73
N LEU A 23 -9.36 1.38 -3.44
CA LEU A 23 -9.43 2.57 -4.30
C LEU A 23 -9.00 3.82 -3.53
N THR A 24 -8.06 4.59 -4.07
CA THR A 24 -7.57 5.82 -3.46
C THR A 24 -8.03 7.03 -4.24
N CYS A 25 -8.78 7.93 -3.60
CA CYS A 25 -9.33 9.12 -4.24
C CYS A 25 -8.77 10.41 -3.63
N LEU A 26 -8.78 11.49 -4.42
CA LEU A 26 -8.53 12.83 -3.88
C LEU A 26 -9.69 13.24 -2.98
N GLN A 27 -9.37 13.88 -1.84
CA GLN A 27 -10.35 14.38 -0.86
C GLN A 27 -10.10 15.86 -0.58
N CYS A 28 -10.99 16.71 -1.06
CA CYS A 28 -10.97 18.14 -0.77
C CYS A 28 -12.40 18.68 -0.76
N ASP A 29 -12.73 19.47 0.25
CA ASP A 29 -14.08 20.04 0.39
C ASP A 29 -14.33 21.18 -0.60
N TYR A 30 -13.31 22.00 -0.89
CA TYR A 30 -13.41 23.09 -1.86
C TYR A 30 -12.03 23.44 -2.45
N VAL A 31 -11.85 23.17 -3.74
CA VAL A 31 -10.66 23.59 -4.51
C VAL A 31 -11.08 24.33 -5.78
N VAL A 32 -10.26 25.29 -6.23
CA VAL A 32 -10.53 26.05 -7.46
C VAL A 32 -10.55 25.14 -8.69
N LYS A 33 -9.72 24.09 -8.70
CA LYS A 33 -9.69 23.07 -9.75
C LYS A 33 -9.45 21.70 -9.13
N PRO A 34 -10.06 20.63 -9.65
CA PRO A 34 -9.92 19.28 -9.10
C PRO A 34 -8.45 18.84 -8.96
N ARG A 35 -7.63 19.11 -9.99
CA ARG A 35 -6.18 18.86 -10.02
C ARG A 35 -5.33 19.61 -8.98
N HIS A 36 -5.88 20.58 -8.24
CA HIS A 36 -5.14 21.27 -7.16
C HIS A 36 -5.36 20.62 -5.79
N CYS A 37 -6.14 19.54 -5.72
CA CYS A 37 -6.25 18.76 -4.50
C CYS A 37 -4.98 17.91 -4.30
N GLU A 38 -4.41 17.97 -3.10
CA GLU A 38 -3.15 17.30 -2.74
C GLU A 38 -3.34 16.31 -1.58
N THR A 39 -4.59 16.04 -1.19
CA THR A 39 -4.93 15.14 -0.09
C THR A 39 -5.66 13.92 -0.64
N VAL A 40 -5.31 12.73 -0.16
CA VAL A 40 -5.91 11.45 -0.56
C VAL A 40 -6.44 10.66 0.62
N LEU A 41 -7.42 9.80 0.34
CA LEU A 41 -7.91 8.79 1.27
C LEU A 41 -8.24 7.49 0.53
N SER A 42 -8.15 6.38 1.26
CA SER A 42 -8.60 5.07 0.77
C SER A 42 -10.10 4.93 0.98
N CYS A 43 -10.85 4.66 -0.09
CA CYS A 43 -12.28 4.48 -0.05
C CYS A 43 -12.66 3.10 0.50
N PRO A 44 -13.87 2.97 1.09
CA PRO A 44 -14.50 1.68 1.34
C PRO A 44 -14.66 0.84 0.08
N ASP A 45 -14.84 -0.48 0.26
CA ASP A 45 -15.21 -1.37 -0.83
C ASP A 45 -16.51 -0.91 -1.50
N ASP A 46 -16.53 -0.99 -2.83
CA ASP A 46 -17.67 -0.61 -3.68
C ASP A 46 -18.02 0.90 -3.73
N ASP A 47 -17.13 1.76 -3.25
CA ASP A 47 -17.16 3.20 -3.50
C ASP A 47 -16.46 3.56 -4.83
N ALA A 48 -16.70 4.78 -5.30
CA ALA A 48 -16.05 5.41 -6.44
C ALA A 48 -15.59 6.82 -6.09
N CYS A 49 -14.55 7.30 -6.78
CA CYS A 49 -14.15 8.70 -6.65
C CYS A 49 -15.22 9.59 -7.28
N PHE A 50 -15.48 10.74 -6.67
CA PHE A 50 -16.34 11.76 -7.26
C PHE A 50 -15.64 13.11 -7.38
N VAL A 51 -16.14 13.90 -8.33
CA VAL A 51 -15.92 15.33 -8.45
C VAL A 51 -17.27 16.01 -8.59
N GLU A 52 -17.53 17.02 -7.77
CA GLU A 52 -18.76 17.81 -7.77
C GLU A 52 -18.44 19.30 -7.89
N ARG A 53 -19.09 20.01 -8.81
CA ARG A 53 -18.98 21.46 -8.93
C ARG A 53 -19.91 22.13 -7.92
N GLN A 54 -19.35 23.02 -7.11
CA GLN A 54 -20.06 23.78 -6.10
C GLN A 54 -19.83 25.28 -6.26
N THR A 55 -20.75 26.09 -5.74
CA THR A 55 -20.62 27.55 -5.71
C THR A 55 -20.60 27.98 -4.24
N ASN A 56 -19.59 28.77 -3.85
CA ASN A 56 -19.49 29.26 -2.49
C ASN A 56 -20.51 30.41 -2.23
N THR A 57 -20.55 30.91 -1.00
CA THR A 57 -21.45 32.01 -0.61
C THR A 57 -21.19 33.32 -1.36
N PHE A 58 -20.03 33.48 -1.98
CA PHE A 58 -19.63 34.66 -2.75
C PHE A 58 -19.90 34.52 -4.25
N GLY A 59 -20.47 33.39 -4.70
CA GLY A 59 -20.72 33.12 -6.11
C GLY A 59 -19.51 32.58 -6.87
N GLU A 60 -18.42 32.23 -6.18
CA GLU A 60 -17.22 31.67 -6.81
C GLU A 60 -17.38 30.16 -6.99
N GLU A 61 -17.03 29.68 -8.19
CA GLU A 61 -17.05 28.26 -8.52
C GLU A 61 -15.84 27.54 -7.95
N GLY A 62 -16.09 26.39 -7.36
CA GLY A 62 -15.07 25.45 -6.90
C GLY A 62 -15.57 24.02 -7.00
N TYR A 63 -14.75 23.09 -6.50
CA TYR A 63 -14.99 21.67 -6.65
C TYR A 63 -14.78 20.93 -5.33
N SER A 64 -15.65 19.98 -5.07
CA SER A 64 -15.52 19.01 -3.98
C SER A 64 -15.15 17.64 -4.54
N LEU A 65 -14.24 16.95 -3.86
CA LEU A 65 -13.68 15.68 -4.25
C LEU A 65 -13.72 14.72 -3.07
N GLY A 66 -13.96 13.43 -3.34
CA GLY A 66 -13.89 12.40 -2.31
C GLY A 66 -14.35 11.04 -2.82
N CYS A 67 -14.72 10.18 -1.88
CA CYS A 67 -15.35 8.89 -2.14
C CYS A 67 -16.87 8.98 -1.95
N ARG A 68 -17.61 8.21 -2.73
CA ARG A 68 -19.04 7.98 -2.50
C ARG A 68 -19.44 6.61 -2.99
N ALA A 69 -20.52 6.06 -2.45
CA ALA A 69 -21.12 4.82 -2.91
C ALA A 69 -21.38 4.84 -4.42
N LYS A 70 -20.99 3.78 -5.14
CA LYS A 70 -21.25 3.66 -6.59
C LYS A 70 -22.72 3.77 -6.96
N SER A 71 -23.64 3.41 -6.08
CA SER A 71 -25.08 3.61 -6.27
C SER A 71 -25.46 5.08 -6.48
N LEU A 72 -24.71 6.02 -5.89
CA LEU A 72 -24.89 7.46 -6.08
C LEU A 72 -24.27 7.97 -7.39
N CYS A 73 -23.53 7.13 -8.11
CA CYS A 73 -22.87 7.47 -9.38
C CYS A 73 -23.75 7.21 -10.61
N GLU A 74 -24.88 6.51 -10.47
CA GLU A 74 -25.81 6.16 -11.57
C GLU A 74 -26.34 7.40 -12.32
N ASN A 75 -26.26 8.58 -11.71
CA ASN A 75 -26.63 9.85 -12.29
C ASN A 75 -25.42 10.81 -12.36
N SER A 76 -24.38 10.43 -13.11
CA SER A 76 -23.31 11.38 -13.45
C SER A 76 -23.90 12.51 -14.32
N ILE A 77 -24.38 13.57 -13.67
CA ILE A 77 -25.08 14.69 -14.29
C ILE A 77 -24.09 15.81 -14.48
N ALA A 78 -23.86 16.21 -15.73
CA ALA A 78 -23.18 17.46 -16.06
C ALA A 78 -24.18 18.39 -16.76
N SER A 79 -24.77 19.30 -15.98
CA SER A 79 -25.60 20.41 -16.46
C SER A 79 -24.79 21.71 -16.45
N SER A 80 -25.37 22.80 -17.00
CA SER A 80 -24.76 24.13 -16.95
C SER A 80 -24.65 24.68 -15.52
N SER A 81 -25.54 24.28 -14.59
CA SER A 81 -25.58 24.78 -13.21
C SER A 81 -25.10 23.79 -12.16
N TYR A 82 -25.13 22.48 -12.44
CA TYR A 82 -24.76 21.42 -11.52
C TYR A 82 -23.89 20.41 -12.25
N CYS A 83 -22.79 19.99 -11.62
CA CYS A 83 -22.02 18.88 -12.15
C CYS A 83 -21.61 17.94 -11.03
N SER A 84 -21.82 16.64 -11.23
CA SER A 84 -21.32 15.58 -10.38
C SER A 84 -20.96 14.37 -11.23
N GLN A 85 -19.70 13.94 -11.18
CA GLN A 85 -19.19 12.83 -11.97
C GLN A 85 -18.45 11.83 -11.08
N CYS A 86 -18.49 10.55 -11.46
CA CYS A 86 -17.70 9.51 -10.83
C CYS A 86 -16.67 8.89 -11.75
N CYS A 87 -15.68 8.26 -11.15
CA CYS A 87 -14.70 7.41 -11.80
C CYS A 87 -14.15 6.36 -10.83
N ASP A 88 -13.49 5.34 -11.35
CA ASP A 88 -13.21 4.06 -10.69
C ASP A 88 -11.71 3.68 -10.67
N ARG A 89 -10.83 4.66 -10.88
CA ARG A 89 -9.37 4.48 -10.80
C ARG A 89 -8.78 5.37 -9.73
N ASP A 90 -7.59 5.01 -9.25
CA ASP A 90 -6.89 5.86 -8.28
C ASP A 90 -6.72 7.28 -8.80
N VAL A 91 -6.94 8.24 -7.91
CA VAL A 91 -6.86 9.69 -8.13
C VAL A 91 -7.58 10.18 -9.38
N CYS A 92 -8.54 9.42 -9.91
CA CYS A 92 -9.18 9.73 -11.19
C CYS A 92 -10.02 11.01 -11.14
N ASN A 93 -10.47 11.41 -9.95
CA ASN A 93 -11.24 12.63 -9.70
C ASN A 93 -10.38 13.91 -9.73
N GLN A 94 -9.10 13.80 -10.08
CA GLN A 94 -8.24 14.92 -10.46
C GLN A 94 -8.73 15.67 -11.72
N ALA A 95 -9.62 15.05 -12.48
CA ALA A 95 -10.31 15.63 -13.63
C ALA A 95 -11.83 15.40 -13.54
N GLY A 96 -12.57 16.11 -14.39
CA GLY A 96 -14.02 15.96 -14.51
C GLY A 96 -14.74 17.29 -14.34
N CYS A 97 -16.04 17.25 -14.55
CA CYS A 97 -16.90 18.43 -14.60
C CYS A 97 -16.47 19.52 -15.60
N GLY A 98 -15.82 19.10 -16.69
CA GLY A 98 -15.31 19.99 -17.74
C GLY A 98 -13.89 20.49 -17.48
N GLU A 99 -13.30 20.18 -16.33
CA GLU A 99 -11.91 20.50 -16.04
C GLU A 99 -10.96 19.40 -16.51
N GLU A 100 -9.86 19.85 -17.10
CA GLU A 100 -8.73 18.99 -17.44
C GLU A 100 -7.94 18.61 -16.19
N GLY A 101 -7.39 17.40 -16.24
CA GLY A 101 -6.53 16.86 -15.21
C GLY A 101 -5.11 17.42 -15.19
N TYR A 102 -4.20 16.65 -14.61
CA TYR A 102 -2.77 16.90 -14.62
C TYR A 102 -2.26 17.01 -16.06
N PRO A 103 -1.30 17.91 -16.33
CA PRO A 103 -0.77 18.09 -17.68
C PRO A 103 -0.23 16.77 -18.28
N PRO A 104 -0.38 16.53 -19.60
CA PRO A 104 0.12 15.30 -20.25
C PRO A 104 1.63 15.07 -20.14
N GLN A 105 2.39 16.13 -19.85
CA GLN A 105 3.83 16.08 -19.61
C GLN A 105 4.21 15.79 -18.15
N SER A 106 3.25 15.57 -17.25
CA SER A 106 3.55 15.18 -15.87
C SER A 106 4.05 13.73 -15.81
N GLY A 107 4.82 13.43 -14.76
CA GLY A 107 5.13 12.07 -14.32
C GLY A 107 4.00 11.51 -13.43
N PRO A 108 4.27 10.44 -12.67
CA PRO A 108 3.28 9.84 -11.79
C PRO A 108 2.89 10.76 -10.63
N VAL A 109 1.74 10.50 -10.01
CA VAL A 109 1.34 11.07 -8.73
C VAL A 109 1.94 10.21 -7.62
N CYS A 110 2.66 10.81 -6.69
CA CYS A 110 3.35 10.07 -5.63
C CYS A 110 2.94 10.56 -4.26
N TYR A 111 2.96 9.67 -3.27
CA TYR A 111 2.91 10.10 -1.88
C TYR A 111 4.11 11.00 -1.57
N SER A 112 3.86 12.15 -0.94
CA SER A 112 4.90 13.11 -0.55
C SER A 112 4.83 13.38 0.94
N CYS A 113 5.64 12.65 1.71
CA CYS A 113 5.67 12.77 3.15
C CYS A 113 7.08 13.08 3.63
N GLN A 114 7.24 14.27 4.22
CA GLN A 114 8.54 14.76 4.70
C GLN A 114 8.81 14.40 6.17
N ASN A 115 7.78 14.03 6.94
CA ASN A 115 7.88 13.58 8.33
C ASN A 115 6.91 12.42 8.58
N PRO A 116 7.29 11.39 9.35
CA PRO A 116 6.34 10.38 9.79
C PRO A 116 5.30 11.06 10.70
N LEU A 117 4.04 11.06 10.24
CA LEU A 117 2.92 11.39 11.12
C LEU A 117 2.81 10.33 12.22
N PRO A 118 2.30 10.65 13.42
CA PRO A 118 2.27 9.75 14.59
C PRO A 118 1.52 8.41 14.44
N GLU A 119 1.04 8.06 13.25
CA GLU A 119 0.23 6.86 12.96
C GLU A 119 0.56 6.24 11.59
N GLY A 120 1.68 6.61 10.97
CA GLY A 120 2.16 5.96 9.73
C GLY A 120 1.33 6.21 8.46
N ARG A 121 0.33 7.11 8.50
CA ARG A 121 -0.54 7.38 7.34
C ARG A 121 -0.09 8.62 6.57
N CYS A 122 0.41 8.42 5.36
CA CYS A 122 0.71 9.50 4.42
C CYS A 122 -0.54 9.84 3.60
N HIS A 123 -1.17 10.98 3.87
CA HIS A 123 -2.38 11.44 3.16
C HIS A 123 -2.09 12.52 2.13
N HIS A 124 -0.83 12.87 1.90
CA HIS A 124 -0.42 13.95 1.01
C HIS A 124 0.23 13.40 -0.25
N VAL A 125 -0.13 13.96 -1.40
CA VAL A 125 0.41 13.59 -2.71
C VAL A 125 0.98 14.79 -3.44
N GLU A 126 1.95 14.53 -4.30
CA GLU A 126 2.50 15.50 -5.24
C GLU A 126 2.51 14.92 -6.66
N VAL A 127 2.51 15.81 -7.66
CA VAL A 127 2.56 15.42 -9.07
C VAL A 127 4.00 15.54 -9.55
N CYS A 128 4.59 14.42 -9.97
CA CYS A 128 5.96 14.41 -10.46
C CYS A 128 6.09 15.10 -11.82
N ARG A 129 7.30 15.56 -12.13
CA ARG A 129 7.65 16.10 -13.44
C ARG A 129 7.92 14.97 -14.44
N LYS A 130 7.96 15.32 -15.72
CA LYS A 130 8.43 14.41 -16.76
C LYS A 130 9.82 13.87 -16.42
N GLY A 131 9.98 12.55 -16.41
CA GLY A 131 11.26 11.89 -16.11
C GLY A 131 11.56 11.75 -14.62
N GLU A 132 10.61 12.09 -13.75
CA GLU A 132 10.62 11.71 -12.33
C GLU A 132 9.76 10.47 -12.10
N MET A 133 10.04 9.77 -11.00
CA MET A 133 9.40 8.54 -10.53
C MET A 133 9.10 8.66 -9.04
N CYS A 134 8.17 7.85 -8.54
CA CYS A 134 7.89 7.79 -7.12
C CYS A 134 9.05 7.14 -6.38
N ARG A 135 9.36 7.64 -5.19
CA ARG A 135 10.36 7.11 -4.27
C ARG A 135 9.78 6.90 -2.88
N ALA A 136 10.16 5.78 -2.27
CA ALA A 136 10.03 5.53 -0.84
C ALA A 136 11.44 5.31 -0.26
N ASN A 137 11.82 6.13 0.73
CA ASN A 137 13.10 6.04 1.42
C ASN A 137 12.89 5.87 2.93
N GLY A 138 13.49 4.83 3.50
CA GLY A 138 13.49 4.55 4.94
C GLY A 138 14.90 4.70 5.48
N GLN A 139 15.05 5.43 6.58
CA GLN A 139 16.31 5.57 7.31
C GLN A 139 16.07 5.47 8.81
N ASP A 140 16.90 4.70 9.51
CA ASP A 140 16.86 4.67 10.97
C ASP A 140 17.52 5.90 11.59
N GLN A 141 16.76 6.59 12.44
CA GLN A 141 17.27 7.67 13.28
C GLN A 141 16.89 7.42 14.73
N PHE A 142 17.91 7.22 15.58
CA PHE A 142 17.75 7.05 17.03
C PHE A 142 16.81 5.91 17.46
N GLY A 143 16.77 4.80 16.70
CA GLY A 143 15.89 3.66 16.98
C GLY A 143 14.46 3.81 16.46
N THR A 144 14.18 4.88 15.72
CA THR A 144 12.93 5.10 14.98
C THR A 144 13.22 5.14 13.48
N THR A 145 12.51 4.36 12.69
CA THR A 145 12.61 4.43 11.22
C THR A 145 11.85 5.66 10.71
N LEU A 146 12.58 6.61 10.11
CA LEU A 146 12.01 7.77 9.44
C LEU A 146 11.69 7.40 7.98
N PHE A 147 10.42 7.47 7.61
CA PHE A 147 9.99 7.26 6.22
C PHE A 147 9.84 8.61 5.52
N THR A 148 10.45 8.73 4.34
CA THR A 148 10.26 9.86 3.45
C THR A 148 9.84 9.37 2.07
N SER A 149 8.86 10.04 1.49
CA SER A 149 8.34 9.71 0.17
C SER A 149 8.22 10.96 -0.69
N GLY A 150 8.27 10.77 -2.01
CA GLY A 150 8.06 11.84 -2.98
C GLY A 150 8.62 11.50 -4.36
N CYS A 151 8.74 12.51 -5.20
CA CYS A 151 9.29 12.43 -6.54
C CYS A 151 10.83 12.42 -6.53
N ILE A 152 11.41 11.62 -7.42
CA ILE A 152 12.85 11.63 -7.69
C ILE A 152 13.12 11.50 -9.19
N SER A 153 14.19 12.12 -9.69
CA SER A 153 14.64 11.92 -11.07
C SER A 153 14.96 10.45 -11.34
N ASN A 154 14.47 9.94 -12.48
CA ASN A 154 14.78 8.60 -12.99
C ASN A 154 16.31 8.36 -13.09
N GLU A 155 17.08 9.40 -13.44
CA GLU A 155 18.55 9.30 -13.50
C GLU A 155 19.16 8.95 -12.14
N ILE A 156 18.65 9.55 -11.06
CA ILE A 156 19.15 9.28 -9.70
C ILE A 156 18.73 7.87 -9.25
N CYS A 157 17.52 7.44 -9.59
CA CYS A 157 17.07 6.10 -9.27
C CYS A 157 17.87 5.02 -10.04
N GLY A 158 18.18 5.25 -11.32
CA GLY A 158 18.97 4.32 -12.14
C GLY A 158 20.42 4.12 -11.68
N LEU A 159 21.02 5.10 -11.01
CA LEU A 159 22.38 5.00 -10.47
C LEU A 159 22.50 4.01 -9.30
N GLN A 160 21.42 3.73 -8.58
CA GLN A 160 21.45 2.79 -7.46
C GLN A 160 21.53 1.32 -7.85
N HIS A 161 21.06 0.95 -9.04
CA HIS A 161 21.24 -0.41 -9.56
C HIS A 161 22.68 -0.69 -10.05
N THR A 162 23.51 0.34 -10.19
CA THR A 162 24.87 0.20 -10.76
C THR A 162 25.98 0.21 -9.71
N GLY A 163 25.67 0.54 -8.44
CA GLY A 163 26.68 0.68 -7.40
C GLY A 163 27.74 1.76 -7.69
N VAL A 164 27.46 2.70 -8.60
CA VAL A 164 28.39 3.78 -8.94
C VAL A 164 28.24 4.90 -7.90
N PRO A 165 29.30 5.21 -7.14
CA PRO A 165 29.23 6.26 -6.13
C PRO A 165 29.03 7.62 -6.80
N VAL A 166 28.07 8.38 -6.29
CA VAL A 166 27.91 9.80 -6.61
C VAL A 166 29.19 10.53 -6.19
N VAL A 167 29.93 11.07 -7.16
CA VAL A 167 31.18 11.79 -6.96
C VAL A 167 30.94 13.02 -6.07
N GLY A 168 31.54 13.05 -4.87
CA GLY A 168 31.53 14.23 -3.99
C GLY A 168 31.39 13.96 -2.48
N ARG A 169 31.01 12.75 -2.07
CA ARG A 169 31.15 12.31 -0.66
C ARG A 169 32.26 11.27 -0.57
N SER A 170 33.24 11.52 0.28
CA SER A 170 34.30 10.57 0.60
C SER A 170 33.71 9.29 1.21
N SER A 171 33.60 8.23 0.41
CA SER A 171 33.32 6.87 0.89
C SER A 171 34.61 6.29 1.48
N PRO A 172 34.66 5.93 2.78
CA PRO A 172 35.70 5.04 3.25
C PRO A 172 35.28 3.61 2.90
N LEU A 173 36.06 3.00 2.00
CA LEU A 173 36.28 1.57 1.84
C LEU A 173 35.12 0.73 1.28
N GLN A 174 35.33 0.34 0.02
CA GLN A 174 34.76 -0.84 -0.61
C GLN A 174 34.98 -2.07 0.30
N LEU A 175 33.88 -2.66 0.79
CA LEU A 175 33.87 -4.04 1.24
C LEU A 175 32.88 -4.82 0.37
N PRO A 176 33.16 -6.11 0.08
CA PRO A 176 32.29 -6.96 -0.71
C PRO A 176 30.91 -7.05 -0.06
N ILE A 177 29.89 -7.29 -0.88
CA ILE A 177 28.48 -7.42 -0.53
C ILE A 177 28.30 -8.58 0.48
N THR A 178 28.58 -8.31 1.76
CA THR A 178 28.34 -9.19 2.91
C THR A 178 28.12 -8.34 4.17
N ARG A 179 27.33 -7.28 4.07
CA ARG A 179 26.63 -6.72 5.23
C ARG A 179 25.16 -6.68 4.89
N SER A 180 24.40 -7.52 5.59
CA SER A 180 23.00 -7.29 5.87
C SER A 180 22.83 -5.82 6.23
N HIS A 181 22.37 -5.01 5.28
CA HIS A 181 21.78 -3.74 5.64
C HIS A 181 20.64 -4.09 6.58
N GLY A 182 20.53 -3.39 7.70
CA GLY A 182 19.44 -3.63 8.64
C GLY A 182 18.10 -3.56 7.89
N PRO A 183 17.04 -4.21 8.40
CA PRO A 183 15.72 -4.26 7.76
C PRO A 183 15.02 -2.89 7.56
N HIS A 184 15.74 -1.78 7.75
CA HIS A 184 15.21 -0.42 7.87
C HIS A 184 15.89 0.61 6.94
N ASP A 185 16.97 0.26 6.24
CA ASP A 185 17.54 1.11 5.18
C ASP A 185 16.90 0.72 3.85
N CYS A 186 15.97 1.55 3.36
CA CYS A 186 15.29 1.31 2.09
C CYS A 186 15.45 2.48 1.13
N ASN A 187 15.68 2.18 -0.15
CA ASN A 187 15.42 3.10 -1.23
C ASN A 187 14.75 2.39 -2.41
N HIS A 188 13.43 2.56 -2.51
CA HIS A 188 12.60 1.97 -3.56
C HIS A 188 12.12 3.08 -4.50
N CYS A 189 12.12 2.80 -5.80
CA CYS A 189 11.44 3.64 -6.78
C CYS A 189 10.54 2.81 -7.68
N CYS A 190 9.51 3.45 -8.20
CA CYS A 190 8.49 2.85 -9.05
C CYS A 190 7.85 3.94 -9.93
N ASP A 191 7.22 3.55 -11.03
CA ASP A 191 6.77 4.43 -12.12
C ASP A 191 5.23 4.52 -12.24
N ALA A 192 4.49 3.77 -11.45
CA ALA A 192 3.02 3.85 -11.36
C ALA A 192 2.57 4.94 -10.37
N ASP A 193 1.33 5.41 -10.53
CA ASP A 193 0.73 6.32 -9.55
C ASP A 193 0.65 5.65 -8.18
N LEU A 194 0.93 6.41 -7.13
CA LEU A 194 0.83 6.03 -5.72
C LEU A 194 1.64 4.78 -5.33
N CYS A 195 2.57 4.32 -6.16
CA CYS A 195 3.28 3.07 -5.94
C CYS A 195 4.29 3.11 -4.77
N ASN A 196 4.63 4.29 -4.27
CA ASN A 196 5.56 4.48 -3.15
C ASN A 196 4.88 4.38 -1.78
N THR A 197 3.91 3.47 -1.65
CA THR A 197 3.22 3.15 -0.38
C THR A 197 4.13 2.44 0.63
N TYR A 198 5.18 1.76 0.16
CA TYR A 198 6.07 0.99 1.03
C TYR A 198 7.54 1.08 0.62
N CYS A 199 8.38 0.92 1.63
CA CYS A 199 9.82 0.80 1.49
C CYS A 199 10.17 -0.69 1.29
N VAL A 200 10.51 -1.10 0.06
CA VAL A 200 11.00 -2.46 -0.20
C VAL A 200 12.44 -2.65 0.26
N GLY A 201 12.60 -3.36 1.37
CA GLY A 201 13.83 -4.05 1.76
C GLY A 201 13.78 -5.57 1.51
N THR A 202 12.81 -6.07 0.75
CA THR A 202 12.55 -7.51 0.65
C THR A 202 12.35 -7.99 -0.78
N THR A 203 13.23 -8.90 -1.15
CA THR A 203 13.20 -9.83 -2.27
C THR A 203 11.78 -10.19 -2.72
N ILE A 204 11.46 -9.91 -3.99
CA ILE A 204 10.40 -10.63 -4.71
C ILE A 204 10.74 -12.12 -4.56
N LEU A 205 9.93 -12.88 -3.81
CA LEU A 205 10.07 -14.33 -3.85
C LEU A 205 9.85 -14.75 -5.32
N PRO A 206 10.63 -15.70 -5.86
CA PRO A 206 10.56 -16.11 -7.27
C PRO A 206 9.16 -16.58 -7.74
N ASN A 207 8.18 -16.63 -6.83
CA ASN A 207 6.81 -17.05 -7.05
C ASN A 207 5.80 -15.88 -7.09
N GLY A 208 6.24 -14.62 -7.07
CA GLY A 208 5.36 -13.45 -7.30
C GLY A 208 4.58 -12.95 -6.08
N PHE A 209 4.95 -13.31 -4.84
CA PHE A 209 4.32 -12.79 -3.63
C PHE A 209 4.89 -11.42 -3.20
N LEU A 210 4.03 -10.45 -2.92
CA LEU A 210 4.29 -9.18 -2.23
C LEU A 210 4.38 -9.40 -0.71
N ILE A 211 5.20 -8.62 -0.01
CA ILE A 211 5.32 -8.65 1.45
C ILE A 211 4.71 -7.36 2.02
N LYS A 212 3.54 -7.47 2.65
CA LYS A 212 2.85 -6.39 3.35
C LYS A 212 3.18 -6.45 4.83
N ALA A 213 3.89 -5.44 5.32
CA ALA A 213 4.20 -5.34 6.74
C ALA A 213 2.97 -4.89 7.55
N ILE A 214 2.79 -5.51 8.73
CA ILE A 214 1.67 -5.26 9.63
C ILE A 214 2.15 -4.28 10.68
N PHE A 215 1.63 -3.06 10.66
CA PHE A 215 2.10 -1.98 11.53
C PHE A 215 1.07 -1.43 12.52
N ASP A 216 -0.21 -1.83 12.43
CA ASP A 216 -1.28 -1.29 13.29
C ASP A 216 -2.50 -2.23 13.41
N SER A 217 -3.29 -1.96 14.47
CA SER A 217 -4.56 -2.56 14.85
C SER A 217 -5.65 -2.54 13.79
N ASP A 218 -5.68 -1.53 12.91
CA ASP A 218 -6.65 -1.45 11.79
C ASP A 218 -6.35 -2.49 10.68
N GLN A 219 -5.09 -2.93 10.56
CA GLN A 219 -4.64 -3.96 9.62
C GLN A 219 -4.75 -5.39 10.19
N LEU A 220 -5.10 -5.53 11.48
CA LEU A 220 -5.41 -6.84 12.08
C LEU A 220 -6.67 -7.46 11.50
N ASN A 221 -7.56 -6.64 10.95
CA ASN A 221 -8.75 -7.10 10.24
C ASN A 221 -8.42 -7.89 8.96
N HIS A 222 -7.14 -8.07 8.59
CA HIS A 222 -6.71 -8.75 7.36
C HIS A 222 -5.84 -10.00 7.61
N ILE A 223 -5.65 -10.42 8.88
CA ILE A 223 -4.91 -11.65 9.21
C ILE A 223 -5.90 -12.79 9.47
N ASP A 224 -6.60 -13.28 8.46
CA ASP A 224 -7.51 -14.41 8.67
C ASP A 224 -6.79 -15.76 8.77
N ASN A 225 -7.53 -16.76 9.22
CA ASN A 225 -7.07 -18.14 9.11
C ASN A 225 -6.80 -18.45 7.61
N GLY A 226 -5.64 -19.00 7.30
CA GLY A 226 -5.14 -19.21 5.95
C GLY A 226 -4.26 -18.09 5.41
N THR A 227 -4.13 -16.95 6.09
CA THR A 227 -3.23 -15.87 5.66
C THR A 227 -1.79 -16.36 5.62
N ARG A 228 -1.12 -16.07 4.51
CA ARG A 228 0.29 -16.40 4.28
C ARG A 228 1.17 -15.37 4.94
N VAL A 229 2.21 -15.81 5.65
CA VAL A 229 3.07 -14.93 6.45
C VAL A 229 4.54 -15.30 6.36
N VAL A 230 5.40 -14.34 6.68
CA VAL A 230 6.84 -14.53 6.91
C VAL A 230 7.26 -13.76 8.16
N ARG A 231 8.48 -14.03 8.65
CA ARG A 231 9.06 -13.27 9.77
C ARG A 231 9.06 -11.76 9.47
N GLY A 232 8.59 -10.99 10.44
CA GLY A 232 8.48 -9.52 10.41
C GLY A 232 9.60 -8.82 11.17
N ALA A 233 9.49 -7.49 11.32
CA ALA A 233 10.52 -6.65 11.93
C ALA A 233 10.73 -6.93 13.42
N ASP A 234 9.67 -7.23 14.18
CA ASP A 234 9.78 -7.45 15.62
C ASP A 234 10.11 -8.90 15.99
N TRP A 235 10.39 -9.76 15.01
CA TRP A 235 10.67 -11.18 15.20
C TRP A 235 11.81 -11.43 16.19
N ASP A 236 11.52 -12.17 17.26
CA ASP A 236 12.49 -12.53 18.31
C ASP A 236 12.58 -14.06 18.53
N TRP A 237 12.07 -14.85 17.57
CA TRP A 237 11.83 -16.29 17.73
C TRP A 237 12.88 -17.17 17.06
N GLY A 238 14.08 -16.64 16.80
CA GLY A 238 15.17 -17.39 16.18
C GLY A 238 14.88 -17.83 14.75
N ASP A 239 15.18 -19.09 14.42
CA ASP A 239 14.98 -19.65 13.06
C ASP A 239 13.81 -20.65 13.00
N GLN A 240 12.77 -20.42 13.80
CA GLN A 240 11.58 -21.28 13.88
C GLN A 240 10.78 -21.39 12.59
N ASP A 241 10.98 -20.47 11.65
CA ASP A 241 10.36 -20.45 10.33
C ASP A 241 11.24 -21.10 9.24
N SER A 242 12.45 -21.56 9.58
CA SER A 242 13.38 -22.20 8.64
C SER A 242 13.63 -21.40 7.35
N GLY A 243 13.53 -20.07 7.45
CA GLY A 243 13.64 -19.12 6.33
C GLY A 243 12.55 -19.28 5.26
N GLY A 244 11.39 -19.83 5.62
CA GLY A 244 10.28 -20.11 4.72
C GLY A 244 8.98 -19.42 5.16
N PRO A 245 7.98 -19.41 4.27
CA PRO A 245 6.67 -18.88 4.61
C PRO A 245 5.89 -19.83 5.53
N GLY A 246 4.90 -19.27 6.22
CA GLY A 246 3.95 -20.00 7.06
C GLY A 246 2.51 -19.61 6.77
N THR A 247 1.60 -20.32 7.40
CA THR A 247 0.15 -20.14 7.29
C THR A 247 -0.43 -19.87 8.67
N VAL A 248 -1.22 -18.81 8.81
CA VAL A 248 -1.96 -18.52 10.04
C VAL A 248 -3.05 -19.58 10.22
N ASP A 249 -3.06 -20.28 11.36
CA ASP A 249 -4.03 -21.34 11.65
C ASP A 249 -5.19 -20.88 12.52
N THR A 250 -4.92 -20.02 13.52
CA THR A 250 -5.93 -19.61 14.51
C THR A 250 -5.52 -18.32 15.20
N TRP A 251 -6.51 -17.48 15.50
CA TRP A 251 -6.36 -16.33 16.38
C TRP A 251 -6.38 -16.72 17.84
N TYR A 252 -5.47 -16.17 18.64
CA TYR A 252 -5.60 -16.15 20.08
C TYR A 252 -6.19 -14.79 20.50
N LEU A 253 -7.52 -14.68 20.53
CA LEU A 253 -8.20 -13.52 21.11
C LEU A 253 -8.13 -13.61 22.64
N GLY A 254 -7.02 -13.14 23.21
CA GLY A 254 -7.00 -12.70 24.60
C GLY A 254 -7.68 -11.33 24.77
N ASN A 255 -7.65 -10.77 25.98
CA ASN A 255 -8.07 -9.37 26.20
C ASN A 255 -7.19 -8.43 25.36
N ARG A 256 -7.66 -7.20 25.03
CA ARG A 256 -7.08 -6.25 24.03
C ARG A 256 -5.56 -5.94 24.08
N THR A 257 -4.82 -6.50 25.03
CA THR A 257 -3.37 -6.44 25.19
C THR A 257 -2.62 -7.71 24.74
N SER A 258 -3.31 -8.77 24.28
CA SER A 258 -2.72 -10.09 23.96
C SER A 258 -3.02 -10.55 22.53
N LEU A 259 -2.80 -9.67 21.54
CA LEU A 259 -3.06 -9.98 20.14
C LEU A 259 -1.94 -10.85 19.57
N GLN A 260 -2.22 -12.15 19.44
CA GLN A 260 -1.30 -13.15 18.89
C GLN A 260 -2.03 -14.07 17.89
N VAL A 261 -1.28 -14.59 16.92
CA VAL A 261 -1.76 -15.58 15.95
C VAL A 261 -0.88 -16.81 15.98
N VAL A 262 -1.48 -17.98 15.80
CA VAL A 262 -0.74 -19.23 15.60
C VAL A 262 -0.41 -19.37 14.13
N VAL A 263 0.84 -19.69 13.82
CA VAL A 263 1.32 -19.93 12.46
C VAL A 263 1.96 -21.31 12.40
N THR A 264 1.61 -22.08 11.37
CA THR A 264 2.32 -23.30 10.96
C THR A 264 3.26 -22.97 9.80
N TRP A 265 4.54 -23.28 9.94
CA TRP A 265 5.57 -23.06 8.93
C TRP A 265 5.63 -24.21 7.93
N ASP A 266 5.73 -23.88 6.65
CA ASP A 266 5.59 -24.87 5.57
C ASP A 266 6.74 -25.89 5.52
N ARG A 267 7.95 -25.47 5.89
CA ARG A 267 9.18 -26.25 5.62
C ARG A 267 9.38 -27.40 6.60
N ASP A 268 9.12 -27.16 7.87
CA ASP A 268 9.37 -28.08 8.97
C ASP A 268 8.10 -28.44 9.74
N GLY A 269 6.96 -27.81 9.42
CA GLY A 269 5.70 -28.00 10.13
C GLY A 269 5.74 -27.45 11.56
N HIS A 270 6.75 -26.63 11.89
CA HIS A 270 6.84 -26.00 13.19
C HIS A 270 5.65 -25.06 13.37
N HIS A 271 5.04 -25.06 14.55
CA HIS A 271 3.88 -24.21 14.83
C HIS A 271 4.05 -23.50 16.18
N ASN A 272 3.77 -22.21 16.21
CA ASN A 272 3.88 -21.40 17.42
C ASN A 272 3.00 -20.14 17.32
N SER A 273 2.83 -19.45 18.45
CA SER A 273 2.13 -18.16 18.52
C SER A 273 3.08 -16.98 18.36
N TYR A 274 2.69 -16.01 17.55
CA TYR A 274 3.47 -14.81 17.21
C TYR A 274 2.67 -13.55 17.47
N ARG A 275 3.35 -12.46 17.84
CA ARG A 275 2.72 -11.19 18.22
C ARG A 275 2.22 -10.44 16.98
N VAL A 276 0.98 -9.97 17.07
CA VAL A 276 0.35 -9.09 16.09
C VAL A 276 -0.31 -7.93 16.84
N GLY A 277 0.49 -7.18 17.58
CA GLY A 277 0.06 -6.04 18.42
C GLY A 277 0.17 -6.29 19.92
N ALA A 278 0.52 -7.51 20.36
CA ALA A 278 0.91 -7.74 21.76
C ALA A 278 2.20 -6.95 22.07
N GLU A 279 2.22 -6.22 23.18
CA GLU A 279 3.34 -5.33 23.58
C GLU A 279 3.69 -4.25 22.55
N GLY A 280 2.77 -3.94 21.63
CA GLY A 280 3.04 -3.04 20.50
C GLY A 280 3.98 -3.63 19.45
N LYS A 281 4.15 -4.95 19.43
CA LYS A 281 5.07 -5.69 18.56
C LYS A 281 4.33 -6.51 17.51
N TYR A 282 4.91 -6.55 16.31
CA TYR A 282 4.38 -7.25 15.14
C TYR A 282 5.46 -8.16 14.54
N ASP A 283 5.42 -9.43 14.95
CA ASP A 283 6.43 -10.43 14.61
C ASP A 283 6.30 -10.94 13.16
N LEU A 284 5.20 -10.64 12.47
CA LEU A 284 4.85 -11.23 11.18
C LEU A 284 4.58 -10.16 10.12
N TYR A 285 4.94 -10.48 8.88
CA TYR A 285 4.46 -9.80 7.69
C TYR A 285 3.50 -10.70 6.93
N ILE A 286 2.50 -10.10 6.28
CA ILE A 286 1.60 -10.80 5.38
C ILE A 286 2.29 -10.94 4.03
N LEU A 287 2.25 -12.15 3.49
CA LEU A 287 2.49 -12.39 2.09
C LEU A 287 1.15 -12.14 1.36
N ALA A 288 1.11 -11.12 0.50
CA ALA A 288 0.00 -10.86 -0.41
C ALA A 288 0.39 -11.35 -1.81
N ASP A 289 -0.49 -12.04 -2.52
CA ASP A 289 -0.20 -12.44 -3.90
C ASP A 289 0.04 -11.17 -4.75
N GLY A 290 1.20 -11.10 -5.39
CA GLY A 290 1.47 -10.08 -6.40
C GLY A 290 0.91 -10.55 -7.73
N GLN A 291 -0.08 -9.83 -8.24
CA GLN A 291 -0.49 -9.90 -9.63
C GLN A 291 -0.05 -8.66 -10.37
#